data_AF-A0A7J5URM3-F1
#
_entry.id   AF-A0A7J5URM3-F1
#
_cell.length_a   1.000
_cell.length_b   1.000
_cell.length_c   1.000
_cell.angle_alpha   90.00
_cell.angle_beta   90.00
_cell.angle_gamma   90.00
#
_symmetry.space_group_name_H-M   'P 1'
#
loop_
_entity.id
_entity.type
_entity.pdbx_description
1 polymer ?
#
loop_
_entity_poly.entity_id
_entity_poly.type
_entity_poly.pdbx_seq_one_letter_code
_entity_poly.pdbx_strand_id
1 'polypeptide(L)'
;MSPPTPDPSTAAGNVYDALLEHHDVVGDDSQWAFGTDFEDPLAGVDTTVPDAVDATDLATYCLMLGDDALVMSQRLSEWCSNAPDLEEDIALANVALDLLGQARLLLARAAAADPTVVPALPEGSPVPAEDALAFFRDAEQFRNVRLAEVPNGDFAHTVVRLLLFSTIRLAVFARLVESRDPVLAAIAAKGVKELTYHRDFAGRWFLILARGTEESRHRLLGGLDWLWPLYAEPLSTHPTEARAAAAGVGVDPAEVADEVDAVLEHLLAVSGVDRPGTAPLAGVQGRTGRSGLHTEALSRMLAEMQVVARAHPMGRW
;
A
#
# COMPACT_ATOMS: atom_id res chain seq x y z
N MET A 1 19.28 -66.64 -4.15
CA MET A 1 18.34 -65.88 -3.29
C MET A 1 18.94 -64.51 -3.10
N SER A 2 18.51 -63.54 -3.90
CA SER A 2 18.98 -62.15 -3.83
C SER A 2 18.21 -61.39 -2.75
N PRO A 3 18.81 -60.41 -2.05
CA PRO A 3 18.09 -59.62 -1.05
C PRO A 3 17.08 -58.69 -1.74
N PRO A 4 15.98 -58.32 -1.07
CA PRO A 4 14.95 -57.47 -1.64
C PRO A 4 15.44 -56.02 -1.77
N THR A 5 15.00 -55.34 -2.82
CA THR A 5 15.16 -53.90 -3.05
C THR A 5 14.44 -53.11 -1.95
N PRO A 6 14.99 -51.98 -1.45
CA PRO A 6 14.31 -51.19 -0.43
C PRO A 6 13.10 -50.46 -1.03
N ASP A 7 11.99 -50.47 -0.30
CA ASP A 7 10.77 -49.72 -0.55
C ASP A 7 10.98 -48.23 -0.21
N PRO A 8 10.74 -47.29 -1.14
CA PRO A 8 10.94 -45.86 -0.91
C PRO A 8 9.90 -45.22 0.03
N SER A 9 8.97 -45.99 0.59
CA SER A 9 7.99 -45.49 1.58
C SER A 9 8.47 -45.49 3.04
N THR A 10 9.77 -45.72 3.30
CA THR A 10 10.30 -45.68 4.67
C THR A 10 10.70 -44.27 5.09
N ALA A 11 9.91 -43.75 6.04
CA ALA A 11 10.02 -42.48 6.75
C ALA A 11 11.47 -42.04 7.08
N ALA A 12 11.96 -41.08 6.31
CA ALA A 12 12.93 -40.09 6.75
C ALA A 12 12.38 -38.73 6.32
N GLY A 13 12.00 -37.92 7.31
CA GLY A 13 11.38 -36.62 7.10
C GLY A 13 12.20 -35.75 6.16
N ASN A 14 11.50 -35.09 5.25
CA ASN A 14 12.11 -34.19 4.30
C ASN A 14 12.56 -32.92 5.05
N VAL A 15 13.71 -32.34 4.69
CA VAL A 15 14.20 -31.07 5.29
C VAL A 15 13.21 -29.92 5.10
N TYR A 16 12.31 -30.05 4.12
CA TYR A 16 11.21 -29.12 3.88
C TYR A 16 10.00 -29.30 4.83
N ASP A 17 9.90 -30.41 5.58
CA ASP A 17 8.80 -30.61 6.53
C ASP A 17 8.87 -29.58 7.68
N ALA A 18 10.09 -29.14 8.04
CA ALA A 18 10.31 -28.09 9.05
C ALA A 18 9.92 -26.67 8.58
N LEU A 19 9.72 -26.44 7.27
CA LEU A 19 9.25 -25.16 6.73
C LEU A 19 7.72 -25.06 6.71
N LEU A 20 7.03 -26.20 6.84
CA LEU A 20 5.56 -26.27 6.84
C LEU A 20 4.96 -26.30 8.26
N GLU A 21 5.75 -26.66 9.27
CA GLU A 21 5.28 -26.78 10.67
C GLU A 21 5.08 -25.42 11.40
N HIS A 22 5.32 -24.28 10.75
CA HIS A 22 5.06 -22.95 11.35
C HIS A 22 3.78 -22.24 10.85
N HIS A 23 2.92 -22.93 10.10
CA HIS A 23 1.59 -22.42 9.74
C HIS A 23 0.46 -23.04 10.60
N ASP A 24 0.60 -23.02 11.92
CA ASP A 24 -0.55 -23.18 12.83
C ASP A 24 -1.28 -21.84 13.00
N VAL A 25 -1.79 -21.30 11.89
CA VAL A 25 -2.85 -20.29 11.91
C VAL A 25 -4.11 -20.99 11.45
N VAL A 26 -4.92 -21.44 12.41
CA VAL A 26 -6.28 -21.92 12.15
C VAL A 26 -7.09 -20.73 11.60
N GLY A 27 -7.14 -20.65 10.28
CA GLY A 27 -7.88 -19.66 9.51
C GLY A 27 -8.19 -20.25 8.15
N ASP A 28 -9.35 -20.92 8.08
CA ASP A 28 -10.09 -21.34 6.88
C ASP A 28 -9.31 -21.40 5.55
N ASP A 29 -8.89 -22.61 5.18
CA ASP A 29 -8.15 -22.95 3.95
C ASP A 29 -8.92 -22.67 2.64
N SER A 30 -10.09 -22.03 2.71
CA SER A 30 -10.94 -21.68 1.56
C SER A 30 -10.77 -20.24 1.04
N GLN A 31 -9.90 -19.41 1.63
CA GLN A 31 -9.73 -18.00 1.21
C GLN A 31 -8.60 -17.72 0.22
N TRP A 32 -7.84 -18.74 -0.19
CA TRP A 32 -6.77 -18.55 -1.18
C TRP A 32 -7.32 -18.64 -2.60
N ALA A 33 -7.42 -17.46 -3.22
CA ALA A 33 -7.81 -17.20 -4.61
C ALA A 33 -9.32 -17.33 -4.90
N PHE A 34 -9.90 -16.20 -5.32
CA PHE A 34 -11.30 -16.00 -5.71
C PHE A 34 -12.28 -15.80 -4.54
N GLY A 35 -12.30 -14.59 -3.98
CA GLY A 35 -13.50 -14.06 -3.35
C GLY A 35 -14.57 -13.85 -4.42
N THR A 36 -15.45 -14.83 -4.61
CA THR A 36 -16.57 -14.76 -5.57
C THR A 36 -17.80 -14.05 -5.01
N ASP A 37 -17.75 -13.52 -3.79
CA ASP A 37 -18.84 -12.73 -3.23
C ASP A 37 -18.47 -11.25 -3.28
N PHE A 38 -19.05 -10.56 -4.27
CA PHE A 38 -19.09 -9.10 -4.40
C PHE A 38 -19.98 -8.48 -3.30
N GLU A 39 -19.67 -8.77 -2.02
CA GLU A 39 -20.35 -8.14 -0.90
C GLU A 39 -19.96 -6.66 -0.80
N ASP A 40 -20.91 -5.87 -0.29
CA ASP A 40 -20.67 -4.47 0.04
C ASP A 40 -19.40 -4.39 0.93
N PRO A 41 -18.36 -3.66 0.52
CA PRO A 41 -17.10 -3.59 1.24
C PRO A 41 -17.27 -3.12 2.70
N LEU A 42 -18.37 -2.45 3.02
CA LEU A 42 -18.68 -1.95 4.36
C LEU A 42 -19.85 -2.70 5.02
N ALA A 43 -20.26 -3.85 4.48
CA ALA A 43 -21.38 -4.63 4.98
C ALA A 43 -21.24 -4.92 6.49
N GLY A 44 -22.27 -4.54 7.26
CA GLY A 44 -22.34 -4.81 8.70
C GLY A 44 -21.55 -3.85 9.60
N VAL A 45 -20.87 -2.84 9.04
CA VAL A 45 -20.20 -1.79 9.81
C VAL A 45 -21.08 -0.54 9.87
N ASP A 46 -21.10 0.14 11.02
CA ASP A 46 -21.74 1.45 11.14
C ASP A 46 -20.96 2.49 10.32
N THR A 47 -21.56 3.00 9.25
CA THR A 47 -20.94 3.98 8.34
C THR A 47 -21.27 5.43 8.70
N THR A 48 -22.04 5.66 9.78
CA THR A 48 -22.35 7.01 10.24
C THR A 48 -21.07 7.77 10.56
N VAL A 49 -20.99 9.02 10.08
CA VAL A 49 -19.86 9.90 10.41
C VAL A 49 -19.93 10.23 11.90
N PRO A 50 -18.86 10.04 12.69
CA PRO A 50 -18.92 10.31 14.13
C PRO A 50 -19.27 11.77 14.44
N ASP A 51 -19.94 12.00 15.58
CA ASP A 51 -20.31 13.34 16.01
C ASP A 51 -19.09 14.28 16.09
N ALA A 52 -19.32 15.52 15.64
CA ALA A 52 -18.33 16.61 15.56
C ALA A 52 -17.16 16.38 14.59
N VAL A 53 -17.22 15.34 13.74
CA VAL A 53 -16.31 15.13 12.62
C VAL A 53 -16.88 15.80 11.37
N ASP A 54 -16.06 16.59 10.67
CA ASP A 54 -16.44 17.12 9.36
C ASP A 54 -16.39 16.01 8.30
N ALA A 55 -17.51 15.80 7.62
CA ALA A 55 -17.67 14.72 6.66
C ALA A 55 -16.71 14.84 5.46
N THR A 56 -16.47 16.06 4.98
CA THR A 56 -15.57 16.33 3.86
C THR A 56 -14.11 16.11 4.25
N ASP A 57 -13.72 16.48 5.47
CA ASP A 57 -12.38 16.18 6.00
C ASP A 57 -12.16 14.67 6.17
N LEU A 58 -13.13 13.94 6.71
CA LEU A 58 -13.07 12.48 6.82
C LEU A 58 -12.97 11.84 5.43
N ALA A 59 -13.81 12.24 4.49
CA ALA A 59 -13.78 11.73 3.12
C ALA A 59 -12.43 12.01 2.45
N THR A 60 -11.90 13.22 2.58
CA THR A 60 -10.60 13.60 2.01
C THR A 60 -9.44 12.82 2.66
N TYR A 61 -9.51 12.56 3.97
CA TYR A 61 -8.51 11.73 4.65
C TYR A 61 -8.57 10.27 4.18
N CYS A 62 -9.77 9.71 4.00
CA CYS A 62 -9.96 8.39 3.39
C CYS A 62 -9.41 8.34 1.95
N LEU A 63 -9.62 9.40 1.14
CA LEU A 63 -9.00 9.50 -0.19
C LEU A 63 -7.47 9.53 -0.12
N MET A 64 -6.88 10.25 0.83
CA MET A 64 -5.41 10.28 1.00
C MET A 64 -4.85 8.87 1.25
N LEU A 65 -5.44 8.13 2.18
CA LEU A 65 -5.01 6.76 2.49
C LEU A 65 -5.30 5.77 1.38
N GLY A 66 -6.46 5.91 0.71
CA GLY A 66 -6.93 5.05 -0.36
C GLY A 66 -6.13 5.25 -1.64
N ASP A 67 -5.82 6.49 -2.00
CA ASP A 67 -5.04 6.83 -3.19
C ASP A 67 -3.60 6.33 -3.06
N ASP A 68 -2.99 6.46 -1.88
CA ASP A 68 -1.68 5.84 -1.61
C ASP A 68 -1.68 4.34 -1.93
N ALA A 69 -2.71 3.63 -1.45
CA ALA A 69 -2.83 2.18 -1.61
C ALA A 69 -3.13 1.80 -3.07
N LEU A 70 -4.06 2.51 -3.74
CA LEU A 70 -4.43 2.28 -5.13
C LEU A 70 -3.24 2.48 -6.07
N VAL A 71 -2.53 3.59 -5.91
CA VAL A 71 -1.40 3.95 -6.77
C VAL A 71 -0.23 2.99 -6.56
N MET A 72 0.10 2.64 -5.30
CA MET A 72 1.15 1.65 -5.04
C MET A 72 0.75 0.25 -5.56
N SER A 73 -0.51 -0.16 -5.39
CA SER A 73 -1.04 -1.42 -5.93
C SER A 73 -0.89 -1.49 -7.45
N GLN A 74 -1.26 -0.42 -8.16
CA GLN A 74 -1.11 -0.34 -9.61
C GLN A 74 0.37 -0.48 -10.01
N ARG A 75 1.28 0.24 -9.34
CA ARG A 75 2.72 0.14 -9.60
C ARG A 75 3.26 -1.26 -9.36
N LEU A 76 2.89 -1.90 -8.25
CA LEU A 76 3.33 -3.26 -7.98
C LEU A 76 2.76 -4.27 -8.99
N SER A 77 1.56 -4.04 -9.50
CA SER A 77 0.94 -4.91 -10.52
C SER A 77 1.70 -4.90 -11.86
N GLU A 78 2.41 -3.80 -12.18
CA GLU A 78 3.29 -3.72 -13.35
C GLU A 78 4.47 -4.73 -13.29
N TRP A 79 4.77 -5.29 -12.11
CA TRP A 79 5.76 -6.36 -11.97
C TRP A 79 5.27 -7.74 -12.37
N CYS A 80 3.96 -7.95 -12.53
CA CYS A 80 3.42 -9.26 -12.89
C CYS A 80 4.09 -9.80 -14.15
N SER A 81 4.64 -11.01 -14.09
CA SER A 81 5.48 -11.68 -15.10
C SER A 81 6.86 -11.06 -15.39
N ASN A 82 7.29 -10.08 -14.60
CA ASN A 82 8.53 -9.33 -14.78
C ASN A 82 9.46 -9.36 -13.56
N ALA A 83 9.05 -9.98 -12.44
CA ALA A 83 9.89 -10.07 -11.24
C ALA A 83 11.14 -10.96 -11.47
N PRO A 84 12.18 -10.85 -10.62
CA PRO A 84 13.42 -11.60 -10.81
C PRO A 84 13.26 -13.13 -10.82
N ASP A 85 12.26 -13.62 -10.08
CA ASP A 85 11.84 -15.03 -10.06
C ASP A 85 10.33 -15.12 -9.76
N LEU A 86 9.80 -16.35 -9.76
CA LEU A 86 8.36 -16.61 -9.62
C LEU A 86 7.87 -16.30 -8.20
N GLU A 87 8.69 -16.63 -7.20
CA GLU A 87 8.38 -16.40 -5.80
C GLU A 87 8.21 -14.90 -5.52
N GLU A 88 9.10 -14.07 -6.07
CA GLU A 88 9.00 -12.61 -5.93
C GLU A 88 7.87 -12.02 -6.77
N ASP A 89 7.52 -12.62 -7.92
CA ASP A 89 6.34 -12.23 -8.70
C ASP A 89 5.06 -12.42 -7.88
N ILE A 90 4.91 -13.59 -7.27
CA ILE A 90 3.77 -13.93 -6.41
C ILE A 90 3.73 -13.03 -5.17
N ALA A 91 4.89 -12.78 -4.54
CA ALA A 91 4.96 -11.92 -3.37
C ALA A 91 4.52 -10.48 -3.69
N LEU A 92 5.03 -9.89 -4.77
CA LEU A 92 4.63 -8.54 -5.19
C LEU A 92 3.16 -8.48 -5.61
N ALA A 93 2.64 -9.52 -6.29
CA ALA A 93 1.23 -9.63 -6.62
C ALA A 93 0.32 -9.70 -5.38
N ASN A 94 0.74 -10.42 -4.33
CA ASN A 94 0.00 -10.48 -3.06
C ASN A 94 0.00 -9.12 -2.36
N VAL A 95 1.14 -8.43 -2.31
CA VAL A 95 1.22 -7.06 -1.77
C VAL A 95 0.31 -6.12 -2.55
N ALA A 96 0.31 -6.21 -3.89
CA ALA A 96 -0.58 -5.42 -4.74
C ALA A 96 -2.06 -5.69 -4.45
N LEU A 97 -2.44 -6.95 -4.24
CA LEU A 97 -3.81 -7.36 -3.94
C LEU A 97 -4.28 -6.87 -2.57
N ASP A 98 -3.45 -6.97 -1.53
CA ASP A 98 -3.73 -6.42 -0.20
C ASP A 98 -3.99 -4.91 -0.28
N LEU A 99 -3.09 -4.17 -0.95
CA LEU A 99 -3.22 -2.73 -1.13
C LEU A 99 -4.46 -2.35 -1.95
N LEU A 100 -4.82 -3.15 -2.97
CA LEU A 100 -6.06 -2.95 -3.72
C LEU A 100 -7.29 -3.16 -2.82
N GLY A 101 -7.26 -4.19 -1.96
CA GLY A 101 -8.30 -4.45 -0.96
C GLY A 101 -8.47 -3.27 0.01
N GLN A 102 -7.37 -2.73 0.54
CA GLN A 102 -7.37 -1.52 1.36
C GLN A 102 -7.95 -0.32 0.60
N ALA A 103 -7.50 -0.10 -0.64
CA ALA A 103 -7.96 1.00 -1.47
C ALA A 103 -9.48 0.96 -1.68
N ARG A 104 -10.04 -0.20 -2.02
CA ARG A 104 -11.49 -0.37 -2.20
C ARG A 104 -12.27 0.05 -0.95
N LEU A 105 -11.86 -0.42 0.22
CA LEU A 105 -12.51 -0.09 1.50
C LEU A 105 -12.41 1.40 1.84
N LEU A 106 -11.23 2.00 1.63
CA LEU A 106 -10.98 3.41 1.92
C LEU A 106 -11.73 4.34 0.97
N LEU A 107 -11.78 4.02 -0.33
CA LEU A 107 -12.52 4.78 -1.33
C LEU A 107 -14.03 4.67 -1.12
N ALA A 108 -14.53 3.47 -0.79
CA ALA A 108 -15.93 3.27 -0.40
C ALA A 108 -16.28 4.10 0.84
N ARG A 109 -15.41 4.12 1.85
CA ARG A 109 -15.60 4.96 3.05
C ARG A 109 -15.61 6.45 2.71
N ALA A 110 -14.73 6.91 1.81
CA ALA A 110 -14.70 8.29 1.36
C ALA A 110 -16.03 8.71 0.71
N ALA A 111 -16.54 7.90 -0.21
CA ALA A 111 -17.83 8.14 -0.86
C ALA A 111 -19.01 8.12 0.12
N ALA A 112 -18.98 7.21 1.10
CA ALA A 112 -20.02 7.12 2.13
C ALA A 112 -19.99 8.29 3.11
N ALA A 113 -18.80 8.81 3.45
CA ALA A 113 -18.64 9.97 4.33
C ALA A 113 -19.12 11.25 3.65
N ASP A 114 -18.70 11.49 2.41
CA ASP A 114 -19.11 12.66 1.62
C ASP A 114 -19.35 12.29 0.15
N PRO A 115 -20.61 12.09 -0.27
CA PRO A 115 -20.93 11.77 -1.66
C PRO A 115 -20.50 12.84 -2.65
N THR A 116 -20.22 14.08 -2.22
CA THR A 116 -19.79 15.16 -3.11
C THR A 116 -18.36 15.00 -3.63
N VAL A 117 -17.55 14.12 -3.01
CA VAL A 117 -16.20 13.81 -3.51
C VAL A 117 -16.21 12.87 -4.71
N VAL A 118 -17.33 12.19 -4.95
CA VAL A 118 -17.50 11.23 -6.04
C VAL A 118 -17.65 12.00 -7.36
N PRO A 119 -16.83 11.74 -8.39
CA PRO A 119 -16.94 12.44 -9.66
C PRO A 119 -18.30 12.17 -10.32
N ALA A 120 -18.86 13.22 -10.95
CA ALA A 120 -20.13 13.10 -11.65
C ALA A 120 -19.98 12.19 -12.89
N LEU A 121 -20.86 11.20 -12.99
CA LEU A 121 -20.97 10.29 -14.13
C LEU A 121 -22.27 10.58 -14.92
N PRO A 122 -22.43 10.04 -16.15
CA PRO A 122 -23.68 10.14 -16.87
C PRO A 122 -24.87 9.67 -16.02
N GLU A 123 -26.02 10.32 -16.18
CA GLU A 123 -27.23 9.99 -15.44
C GLU A 123 -27.59 8.51 -15.60
N GLY A 124 -27.80 7.83 -14.46
CA GLY A 124 -28.10 6.40 -14.42
C GLY A 124 -26.88 5.48 -14.62
N SER A 125 -25.64 5.99 -14.58
CA SER A 125 -24.45 5.15 -14.59
C SER A 125 -24.49 4.12 -13.45
N PRO A 126 -24.22 2.82 -13.74
CA PRO A 126 -24.24 1.76 -12.73
C PRO A 126 -22.90 1.63 -11.98
N VAL A 127 -21.92 2.50 -12.25
CA VAL A 127 -20.57 2.41 -11.69
C VAL A 127 -20.62 2.66 -10.17
N PRO A 128 -20.09 1.75 -9.34
CA PRO A 128 -19.97 1.96 -7.90
C PRO A 128 -19.17 3.22 -7.55
N ALA A 129 -19.41 3.79 -6.37
CA ALA A 129 -18.80 5.06 -6.00
C ALA A 129 -17.28 4.96 -5.80
N GLU A 130 -16.78 3.82 -5.29
CA GLU A 130 -15.36 3.54 -5.17
C GLU A 130 -14.67 3.43 -6.54
N ASP A 131 -15.34 2.83 -7.52
CA ASP A 131 -14.85 2.74 -8.91
C ASP A 131 -14.88 4.12 -9.58
N ALA A 132 -15.93 4.92 -9.32
CA ALA A 132 -16.00 6.30 -9.79
C ALA A 132 -14.79 7.11 -9.27
N LEU A 133 -14.47 6.97 -7.98
CA LEU A 133 -13.30 7.59 -7.36
C LEU A 133 -11.98 7.07 -7.96
N ALA A 134 -11.84 5.77 -8.25
CA ALA A 134 -10.60 5.22 -8.82
C ALA A 134 -10.40 5.65 -10.29
N PHE A 135 -11.45 5.58 -11.11
CA PHE A 135 -11.32 5.61 -12.57
C PHE A 135 -11.71 6.92 -13.24
N PHE A 136 -12.45 7.79 -12.57
CA PHE A 136 -13.02 9.01 -13.16
C PHE A 136 -12.55 10.31 -12.51
N ARG A 137 -11.51 10.23 -11.67
CA ARG A 137 -10.75 11.39 -11.20
C ARG A 137 -9.54 11.66 -12.08
N ASP A 138 -9.29 12.93 -12.38
CA ASP A 138 -8.05 13.42 -12.98
C ASP A 138 -6.94 13.56 -11.92
N ALA A 139 -5.68 13.72 -12.37
CA ALA A 139 -4.51 13.68 -11.49
C ALA A 139 -4.58 14.72 -10.35
N GLU A 140 -5.08 15.94 -10.61
CA GLU A 140 -5.22 16.98 -9.58
C GLU A 140 -6.27 16.64 -8.49
N GLN A 141 -7.11 15.63 -8.70
CA GLN A 141 -8.10 15.14 -7.75
C GLN A 141 -7.58 13.96 -6.92
N PHE A 142 -6.46 13.35 -7.31
CA PHE A 142 -5.75 12.35 -6.51
C PHE A 142 -4.99 13.01 -5.36
N ARG A 143 -4.84 12.26 -4.26
CA ARG A 143 -4.24 12.69 -3.00
C ARG A 143 -3.12 11.77 -2.53
N ASN A 144 -2.64 10.86 -3.38
CA ASN A 144 -1.50 9.99 -3.05
C ASN A 144 -0.23 10.81 -2.79
N VAL A 145 0.68 10.27 -2.00
CA VAL A 145 2.04 10.80 -1.88
C VAL A 145 2.83 10.54 -3.16
N ARG A 146 3.77 11.44 -3.50
CA ARG A 146 4.62 11.25 -4.70
C ARG A 146 5.53 10.02 -4.57
N LEU A 147 5.80 9.52 -3.36
CA LEU A 147 6.52 8.26 -3.15
C LEU A 147 5.82 7.06 -3.80
N ALA A 148 4.47 7.03 -3.83
CA ALA A 148 3.71 5.89 -4.34
C ALA A 148 3.67 5.83 -5.87
N GLU A 149 3.67 6.98 -6.55
CA GLU A 149 3.38 7.07 -7.99
C GLU A 149 4.59 6.90 -8.91
N VAL A 150 5.81 6.97 -8.39
CA VAL A 150 7.02 6.91 -9.23
C VAL A 150 7.10 5.56 -9.96
N PRO A 151 7.78 5.46 -11.12
CA PRO A 151 7.95 4.19 -11.82
C PRO A 151 8.73 3.16 -11.00
N ASN A 152 8.52 1.87 -11.28
CA ASN A 152 9.15 0.77 -10.52
C ASN A 152 10.67 0.76 -10.56
N GLY A 153 11.30 1.19 -11.66
CA GLY A 153 12.74 1.05 -11.85
C GLY A 153 13.16 -0.42 -11.89
N ASP A 154 14.29 -0.75 -11.27
CA ASP A 154 14.67 -2.15 -11.05
C ASP A 154 14.13 -2.70 -9.72
N PHE A 155 14.40 -3.97 -9.45
CA PHE A 155 13.89 -4.65 -8.25
C PHE A 155 14.38 -3.98 -6.95
N ALA A 156 15.64 -3.50 -6.91
CA ALA A 156 16.18 -2.83 -5.73
C ALA A 156 15.47 -1.50 -5.46
N HIS A 157 15.17 -0.73 -6.51
CA HIS A 157 14.37 0.49 -6.40
C HIS A 157 12.96 0.19 -5.87
N THR A 158 12.30 -0.87 -6.36
CA THR A 158 10.99 -1.30 -5.84
C THR A 158 11.05 -1.73 -4.37
N VAL A 159 12.06 -2.49 -3.98
CA VAL A 159 12.27 -2.92 -2.58
C VAL A 159 12.43 -1.72 -1.65
N VAL A 160 13.27 -0.74 -2.02
CA VAL A 160 13.43 0.49 -1.23
C VAL A 160 12.11 1.24 -1.12
N ARG A 161 11.41 1.43 -2.24
CA ARG A 161 10.14 2.17 -2.25
C ARG A 161 9.10 1.49 -1.36
N LEU A 162 8.97 0.17 -1.48
CA LEU A 162 8.04 -0.61 -0.67
C LEU A 162 8.42 -0.57 0.81
N LEU A 163 9.71 -0.64 1.16
CA LEU A 163 10.18 -0.52 2.53
C LEU A 163 9.80 0.83 3.15
N LEU A 164 10.13 1.95 2.48
CA LEU A 164 9.82 3.29 2.99
C LEU A 164 8.29 3.46 3.15
N PHE A 165 7.53 3.08 2.12
CA PHE A 165 6.09 3.21 2.10
C PHE A 165 5.39 2.36 3.16
N SER A 166 5.73 1.07 3.26
CA SER A 166 5.12 0.15 4.22
C SER A 166 5.49 0.49 5.67
N THR A 167 6.72 0.95 5.93
CA THR A 167 7.14 1.36 7.28
C THR A 167 6.30 2.55 7.77
N ILE A 168 6.13 3.57 6.94
CA ILE A 168 5.32 4.76 7.27
C ILE A 168 3.85 4.39 7.44
N ARG A 169 3.28 3.64 6.48
CA ARG A 169 1.87 3.26 6.54
C ARG A 169 1.56 2.35 7.72
N LEU A 170 2.46 1.41 8.06
CA LEU A 170 2.27 0.54 9.20
C LEU A 170 2.20 1.34 10.51
N ALA A 171 3.08 2.33 10.67
CA ALA A 171 3.09 3.24 11.81
C ALA A 171 1.77 4.04 11.92
N VAL A 172 1.31 4.62 10.81
CA VAL A 172 0.01 5.32 10.76
C VAL A 172 -1.14 4.36 11.09
N PHE A 173 -1.19 3.19 10.45
CA PHE A 173 -2.28 2.22 10.62
C PHE A 173 -2.31 1.65 12.04
N ALA A 174 -1.16 1.43 12.68
CA ALA A 174 -1.10 0.96 14.06
C ALA A 174 -1.79 1.92 15.04
N ARG A 175 -1.70 3.24 14.80
CA ARG A 175 -2.45 4.24 15.58
C ARG A 175 -3.90 4.37 15.13
N LEU A 176 -4.15 4.22 13.83
CA LEU A 176 -5.50 4.34 13.25
C LEU A 176 -6.46 3.24 13.72
N VAL A 177 -5.97 2.14 14.28
CA VAL A 177 -6.78 1.13 14.98
C VAL A 177 -7.62 1.75 16.10
N GLU A 178 -7.14 2.81 16.73
CA GLU A 178 -7.85 3.54 17.80
C GLU A 178 -8.73 4.68 17.28
N SER A 179 -9.01 4.72 15.96
CA SER A 179 -9.86 5.74 15.36
C SER A 179 -11.27 5.72 15.94
N ARG A 180 -11.83 6.92 16.15
CA ARG A 180 -13.25 7.10 16.49
C ARG A 180 -14.18 6.72 15.35
N ASP A 181 -13.67 6.65 14.12
CA ASP A 181 -14.43 6.15 12.96
C ASP A 181 -14.31 4.62 12.92
N PRO A 182 -15.41 3.86 13.17
CA PRO A 182 -15.35 2.41 13.29
C PRO A 182 -14.93 1.72 11.99
N VAL A 183 -15.20 2.33 10.84
CA VAL A 183 -14.77 1.82 9.53
C VAL A 183 -13.25 1.94 9.39
N LEU A 184 -12.67 3.11 9.63
CA LEU A 184 -11.21 3.30 9.59
C LEU A 184 -10.49 2.42 10.62
N ALA A 185 -11.03 2.29 11.83
CA ALA A 185 -10.47 1.39 12.84
C ALA A 185 -10.45 -0.07 12.37
N ALA A 186 -11.53 -0.55 11.76
CA ALA A 186 -11.62 -1.91 11.22
C ALA A 186 -10.66 -2.14 10.03
N ILE A 187 -10.61 -1.18 9.09
CA ILE A 187 -9.68 -1.21 7.95
C ILE A 187 -8.23 -1.25 8.48
N ALA A 188 -7.91 -0.41 9.47
CA ALA A 188 -6.59 -0.36 10.08
C ALA A 188 -6.22 -1.67 10.76
N ALA A 189 -7.13 -2.26 11.54
CA ALA A 189 -6.89 -3.52 12.25
C ALA A 189 -6.55 -4.68 11.30
N LYS A 190 -7.19 -4.73 10.13
CA LYS A 190 -6.82 -5.65 9.06
C LYS A 190 -5.49 -5.26 8.42
N GLY A 191 -5.36 -4.00 7.99
CA GLY A 191 -4.22 -3.48 7.26
C GLY A 191 -2.90 -3.54 8.02
N VAL A 192 -2.89 -3.49 9.36
CA VAL A 192 -1.68 -3.66 10.18
C VAL A 192 -1.01 -5.00 9.90
N LYS A 193 -1.77 -6.10 9.75
CA LYS A 193 -1.20 -7.43 9.48
C LYS A 193 -0.56 -7.48 8.09
N GLU A 194 -1.28 -6.98 7.09
CA GLU A 194 -0.81 -6.90 5.69
C GLU A 194 0.45 -6.03 5.59
N LEU A 195 0.41 -4.81 6.14
CA LEU A 195 1.54 -3.86 6.11
C LEU A 195 2.76 -4.36 6.90
N THR A 196 2.56 -5.15 7.96
CA THR A 196 3.66 -5.83 8.65
C THR A 196 4.36 -6.80 7.71
N TYR A 197 3.59 -7.65 7.00
CA TYR A 197 4.14 -8.55 6.00
C TYR A 197 4.88 -7.79 4.88
N HIS A 198 4.30 -6.68 4.38
CA HIS A 198 4.92 -5.86 3.32
C HIS A 198 6.27 -5.28 3.76
N ARG A 199 6.34 -4.73 4.99
CA ARG A 199 7.56 -4.17 5.56
C ARG A 199 8.62 -5.25 5.79
N ASP A 200 8.23 -6.40 6.34
CA ASP A 200 9.17 -7.48 6.64
C ASP A 200 9.72 -8.12 5.35
N PHE A 201 8.87 -8.28 4.33
CA PHE A 201 9.28 -8.66 2.98
C PHE A 201 10.33 -7.71 2.41
N ALA A 202 10.05 -6.41 2.41
CA ALA A 202 10.94 -5.40 1.86
C ALA A 202 12.23 -5.26 2.69
N GLY A 203 12.15 -5.35 4.01
CA GLY A 203 13.31 -5.30 4.91
C GLY A 203 14.25 -6.49 4.72
N ARG A 204 13.71 -7.69 4.54
CA ARG A 204 14.49 -8.89 4.21
C ARG A 204 15.24 -8.70 2.89
N TRP A 205 14.56 -8.25 1.84
CA TRP A 205 15.19 -8.00 0.54
C TRP A 205 16.20 -6.87 0.58
N PHE A 206 15.93 -5.80 1.34
CA PHE A 206 16.87 -4.72 1.56
C PHE A 206 18.19 -5.26 2.15
N LEU A 207 18.12 -6.12 3.16
CA LEU A 207 19.30 -6.74 3.76
C LEU A 207 20.05 -7.66 2.78
N ILE A 208 19.30 -8.50 2.04
CA ILE A 208 19.87 -9.40 1.02
C ILE A 208 20.62 -8.59 -0.05
N LEU A 209 20.02 -7.52 -0.56
CA LEU A 209 20.63 -6.68 -1.60
C LEU A 209 21.83 -5.89 -1.06
N ALA A 210 21.73 -5.34 0.16
CA ALA A 210 22.78 -4.54 0.79
C ALA A 210 24.05 -5.34 1.10
N ARG A 211 23.88 -6.62 1.47
CA ARG A 211 24.95 -7.55 1.89
C ARG A 211 25.23 -8.65 0.86
N GLY A 212 24.63 -8.55 -0.32
CA GLY A 212 24.81 -9.48 -1.42
C GLY A 212 26.12 -9.22 -2.17
N THR A 213 26.01 -8.89 -3.46
CA THR A 213 27.15 -8.56 -4.31
C THR A 213 27.41 -7.06 -4.34
N GLU A 214 28.55 -6.66 -4.89
CA GLU A 214 28.83 -5.23 -5.17
C GLU A 214 27.74 -4.62 -6.07
N GLU A 215 27.28 -5.36 -7.08
CA GLU A 215 26.22 -4.92 -7.99
C GLU A 215 24.86 -4.77 -7.29
N SER A 216 24.45 -5.76 -6.47
CA SER A 216 23.17 -5.66 -5.74
C SER A 216 23.18 -4.49 -4.76
N ARG A 217 24.31 -4.28 -4.09
CA ARG A 217 24.49 -3.15 -3.18
C ARG A 217 24.45 -1.83 -3.94
N HIS A 218 25.14 -1.72 -5.08
CA HIS A 218 25.13 -0.50 -5.89
C HIS A 218 23.72 -0.13 -6.35
N ARG A 219 22.93 -1.10 -6.82
CA ARG A 219 21.52 -0.88 -7.21
C ARG A 219 20.66 -0.44 -6.03
N LEU A 220 20.83 -1.07 -4.87
CA LEU A 220 20.10 -0.69 -3.66
C LEU A 220 20.41 0.75 -3.25
N LEU A 221 21.69 1.11 -3.22
CA LEU A 221 22.11 2.47 -2.87
C LEU A 221 21.60 3.49 -3.90
N GLY A 222 21.67 3.17 -5.20
CA GLY A 222 21.12 4.03 -6.25
C GLY A 222 19.60 4.22 -6.12
N GLY A 223 18.86 3.16 -5.81
CA GLY A 223 17.43 3.23 -5.55
C GLY A 223 17.11 4.05 -4.29
N LEU A 224 17.89 3.86 -3.22
CA LEU A 224 17.78 4.62 -1.98
C LEU A 224 18.04 6.10 -2.20
N ASP A 225 19.14 6.47 -2.85
CA ASP A 225 19.48 7.86 -3.15
C ASP A 225 18.41 8.55 -4.01
N TRP A 226 17.80 7.83 -4.95
CA TRP A 226 16.76 8.37 -5.82
C TRP A 226 15.44 8.60 -5.07
N LEU A 227 15.06 7.66 -4.19
CA LEU A 227 13.78 7.69 -3.47
C LEU A 227 13.81 8.53 -2.20
N TRP A 228 14.97 8.68 -1.57
CA TRP A 228 15.11 9.39 -0.29
C TRP A 228 14.57 10.83 -0.30
N PRO A 229 14.73 11.63 -1.36
CA PRO A 229 14.10 12.95 -1.44
C PRO A 229 12.56 12.93 -1.27
N LEU A 230 11.89 11.81 -1.56
CA LEU A 230 10.45 11.65 -1.40
C LEU A 230 10.03 11.18 0.01
N TYR A 231 10.97 10.74 0.84
CA TYR A 231 10.70 10.16 2.17
C TYR A 231 9.99 11.11 3.13
N ALA A 232 10.34 12.40 3.10
CA ALA A 232 9.82 13.38 4.06
C ALA A 232 8.34 13.76 3.80
N GLU A 233 7.87 13.64 2.55
CA GLU A 233 6.50 14.06 2.18
C GLU A 233 5.42 13.26 2.92
N PRO A 234 5.43 11.91 2.93
CA PRO A 234 4.43 11.13 3.67
C PRO A 234 4.39 11.38 5.18
N LEU A 235 5.46 11.96 5.75
CA LEU A 235 5.57 12.32 7.17
C LEU A 235 5.26 13.80 7.45
N SER A 236 5.01 14.59 6.41
CA SER A 236 4.69 16.02 6.53
C SER A 236 3.19 16.21 6.70
N THR A 237 2.75 16.87 7.78
CA THR A 237 1.34 17.07 8.09
C THR A 237 0.63 17.95 7.05
N HIS A 238 -0.34 17.38 6.34
CA HIS A 238 -1.31 18.15 5.56
C HIS A 238 -2.42 18.72 6.47
N PRO A 239 -2.99 19.92 6.19
CA PRO A 239 -4.05 20.49 7.04
C PRO A 239 -5.27 19.58 7.28
N THR A 240 -5.64 18.74 6.30
CA THR A 240 -6.71 17.74 6.47
C THR A 240 -6.31 16.64 7.45
N GLU A 241 -5.07 16.15 7.39
CA GLU A 241 -4.56 15.14 8.32
C GLU A 241 -4.53 15.70 9.75
N ALA A 242 -4.09 16.95 9.92
CA ALA A 242 -4.15 17.64 11.21
C ALA A 242 -5.59 17.75 11.78
N ARG A 243 -6.57 18.10 10.94
CA ARG A 243 -7.98 18.18 11.37
C ARG A 243 -8.57 16.81 11.69
N ALA A 244 -8.28 15.79 10.88
CA ALA A 244 -8.70 14.42 11.12
C ALA A 244 -8.11 13.87 12.43
N ALA A 245 -6.82 14.14 12.69
CA ALA A 245 -6.15 13.79 13.93
C ALA A 245 -6.74 14.50 15.15
N ALA A 246 -6.96 15.81 15.06
CA ALA A 246 -7.60 16.59 16.13
C ALA A 246 -9.03 16.12 16.44
N ALA A 247 -9.75 15.62 15.43
CA ALA A 247 -11.08 15.04 15.60
C ALA A 247 -11.06 13.58 16.12
N GLY A 248 -9.88 12.96 16.21
CA GLY A 248 -9.69 11.58 16.67
C GLY A 248 -10.10 10.51 15.66
N VAL A 249 -10.24 10.87 14.37
CA VAL A 249 -10.58 9.91 13.30
C VAL A 249 -9.39 9.57 12.40
N GLY A 250 -8.37 10.42 12.38
CA GLY A 250 -7.13 10.22 11.65
C GLY A 250 -5.90 10.27 12.56
N VAL A 251 -4.74 10.20 11.94
CA VAL A 251 -3.42 10.27 12.57
C VAL A 251 -2.63 11.39 11.90
N ASP A 252 -1.96 12.23 12.69
CA ASP A 252 -1.00 13.19 12.16
C ASP A 252 0.30 12.42 11.83
N PRO A 253 0.71 12.36 10.56
CA PRO A 253 1.87 11.56 10.16
C PRO A 253 3.19 12.07 10.74
N ALA A 254 3.27 13.33 11.16
CA ALA A 254 4.47 13.84 11.83
C ALA A 254 4.68 13.20 13.21
N GLU A 255 3.61 12.76 13.88
CA GLU A 255 3.71 12.13 15.20
C GLU A 255 4.27 10.70 15.16
N VAL A 256 4.35 10.09 13.97
CA VAL A 256 4.97 8.78 13.76
C VAL A 256 6.37 8.86 13.14
N ALA A 257 6.91 10.05 12.91
CA ALA A 257 8.21 10.21 12.26
C ALA A 257 9.34 9.55 13.07
N ASP A 258 9.37 9.75 14.39
CA ASP A 258 10.42 9.20 15.26
C ASP A 258 10.43 7.66 15.29
N GLU A 259 9.25 7.02 15.31
CA GLU A 259 9.14 5.55 15.29
C GLU A 259 9.53 4.97 13.93
N VAL A 260 9.15 5.63 12.83
CA VAL A 260 9.56 5.25 11.48
C VAL A 260 11.07 5.38 11.33
N ASP A 261 11.64 6.50 11.76
CA ASP A 261 13.08 6.73 11.72
C ASP A 261 13.83 5.70 12.55
N ALA A 262 13.35 5.32 13.74
CA ALA A 262 13.97 4.29 14.56
C ALA A 262 14.03 2.92 13.84
N VAL A 263 12.96 2.54 13.12
CA VAL A 263 12.92 1.29 12.34
C VAL A 263 13.92 1.36 11.17
N LEU A 264 13.93 2.47 10.42
CA LEU A 264 14.83 2.65 9.29
C LEU A 264 16.29 2.71 9.74
N GLU A 265 16.62 3.44 10.80
CA GLU A 265 17.98 3.50 11.37
C GLU A 265 18.46 2.13 11.81
N HIS A 266 17.59 1.33 12.43
CA HIS A 266 17.94 -0.04 12.77
C HIS A 266 18.28 -0.85 11.52
N LEU A 267 17.44 -0.80 10.48
CA LEU A 267 17.65 -1.53 9.23
C LEU A 267 18.92 -1.06 8.48
N LEU A 268 19.17 0.25 8.43
CA LEU A 268 20.37 0.85 7.83
C LEU A 268 21.63 0.39 8.57
N ALA A 269 21.62 0.42 9.91
CA ALA A 269 22.74 -0.05 10.73
C ALA A 269 23.01 -1.55 10.52
N VAL A 270 21.98 -2.41 10.56
CA VAL A 270 22.18 -3.86 10.36
C VAL A 270 22.53 -4.19 8.92
N SER A 271 22.17 -3.39 7.93
CA SER A 271 22.57 -3.59 6.53
C SER A 271 23.93 -3.00 6.19
N GLY A 272 24.50 -2.18 7.09
CA GLY A 272 25.74 -1.44 6.85
C GLY A 272 25.57 -0.41 5.72
N VAL A 273 24.41 0.21 5.63
CA VAL A 273 24.08 1.28 4.69
C VAL A 273 24.01 2.59 5.46
N ASP A 274 24.65 3.63 4.95
CA ASP A 274 24.59 4.96 5.56
C ASP A 274 23.22 5.61 5.27
N ARG A 275 22.71 6.39 6.24
CA ARG A 275 21.51 7.21 6.02
C ARG A 275 21.79 8.24 4.91
N PRO A 276 20.96 8.35 3.86
CA PRO A 276 21.19 9.35 2.83
C PRO A 276 21.06 10.79 3.37
N GLY A 277 21.96 11.66 2.94
CA GLY A 277 22.00 13.08 3.31
C GLY A 277 21.30 14.01 2.33
N THR A 278 20.52 13.48 1.38
CA THR A 278 19.86 14.27 0.33
C THR A 278 18.69 15.08 0.89
N ALA A 279 18.53 16.31 0.40
CA ALA A 279 17.43 17.17 0.82
C ALA A 279 16.08 16.67 0.28
N PRO A 280 14.97 16.89 1.01
CA PRO A 280 13.63 16.56 0.52
C PRO A 280 13.32 17.24 -0.82
N LEU A 281 12.58 16.53 -1.67
CA LEU A 281 12.08 17.07 -2.92
C LEU A 281 11.01 18.12 -2.63
N ALA A 282 11.33 19.38 -2.93
CA ALA A 282 10.43 20.50 -2.72
C ALA A 282 9.10 20.32 -3.47
N GLY A 283 8.02 20.80 -2.85
CA GLY A 283 6.73 21.00 -3.51
C GLY A 283 6.66 22.34 -4.24
N VAL A 284 5.64 22.51 -5.08
CA VAL A 284 5.37 23.80 -5.73
C VAL A 284 4.65 24.69 -4.71
N GLN A 285 5.31 25.76 -4.27
CA GLN A 285 4.80 26.62 -3.19
C GLN A 285 4.48 25.83 -1.90
N GLY A 286 5.27 24.79 -1.61
CA GLY A 286 5.06 23.92 -0.45
C GLY A 286 3.94 22.89 -0.59
N ARG A 287 3.28 22.82 -1.76
CA ARG A 287 2.23 21.82 -2.05
C ARG A 287 2.81 20.62 -2.80
N THR A 288 2.37 19.43 -2.42
CA THR A 288 2.83 18.12 -2.97
C THR A 288 1.64 17.23 -3.35
N GLY A 289 1.80 15.90 -3.38
CA GLY A 289 0.78 14.97 -3.84
C GLY A 289 -0.52 15.01 -3.02
N ARG A 290 -0.43 15.18 -1.69
CA ARG A 290 -1.60 15.43 -0.81
C ARG A 290 -2.45 16.63 -1.24
N SER A 291 -1.86 17.60 -1.96
CA SER A 291 -2.52 18.79 -2.49
C SER A 291 -2.92 18.67 -3.97
N GLY A 292 -2.82 17.48 -4.56
CA GLY A 292 -3.06 17.25 -5.99
C GLY A 292 -1.91 17.70 -6.90
N LEU A 293 -0.71 17.97 -6.36
CA LEU A 293 0.46 18.36 -7.14
C LEU A 293 1.44 17.19 -7.24
N HIS A 294 1.27 16.44 -8.32
CA HIS A 294 1.98 15.19 -8.59
C HIS A 294 3.11 15.38 -9.61
N THR A 295 3.92 14.34 -9.76
CA THR A 295 4.88 14.23 -10.86
C THR A 295 4.17 13.84 -12.16
N GLU A 296 4.88 13.90 -13.29
CA GLU A 296 4.36 13.39 -14.56
C GLU A 296 4.09 11.86 -14.54
N ALA A 297 4.62 11.14 -13.56
CA ALA A 297 4.46 9.69 -13.50
C ALA A 297 3.01 9.28 -13.23
N LEU A 298 2.29 10.05 -12.40
CA LEU A 298 0.90 9.73 -12.06
C LEU A 298 -0.02 9.83 -13.28
N SER A 299 0.04 10.93 -14.05
CA SER A 299 -0.86 11.12 -15.19
C SER A 299 -0.67 10.04 -16.27
N ARG A 300 0.57 9.58 -16.49
CA ARG A 300 0.86 8.46 -17.41
C ARG A 300 0.26 7.15 -16.90
N MET A 301 0.40 6.86 -15.61
CA MET A 301 -0.18 5.65 -15.00
C MET A 301 -1.71 5.68 -15.03
N LEU A 302 -2.33 6.81 -14.70
CA LEU A 302 -3.78 6.96 -14.73
C LEU A 302 -4.34 6.81 -16.15
N ALA A 303 -3.62 7.27 -17.18
CA ALA A 303 -4.04 7.08 -18.56
C ALA A 303 -4.19 5.60 -18.93
N GLU A 304 -3.33 4.72 -18.42
CA GLU A 304 -3.43 3.28 -18.60
C GLU A 304 -4.51 2.66 -17.70
N MET A 305 -4.49 2.99 -16.41
CA MET A 305 -5.42 2.45 -15.40
C MET A 305 -6.89 2.75 -15.73
N GLN A 306 -7.18 3.91 -16.31
CA GLN A 306 -8.54 4.43 -16.46
C GLN A 306 -9.13 4.27 -17.87
N VAL A 307 -8.34 3.81 -18.85
CA VAL A 307 -8.71 3.89 -20.29
C VAL A 307 -10.03 3.19 -20.61
N VAL A 308 -10.24 1.97 -20.09
CA VAL A 308 -11.43 1.17 -20.39
C VAL A 308 -12.66 1.75 -19.71
N ALA A 309 -12.54 2.12 -18.43
CA ALA A 309 -13.64 2.73 -17.67
C ALA A 309 -14.10 4.05 -18.29
N ARG A 310 -13.16 4.92 -18.69
CA ARG A 310 -13.48 6.20 -19.35
C ARG A 310 -14.08 6.03 -20.74
N ALA A 311 -13.68 4.99 -21.48
CA ALA A 311 -14.30 4.66 -22.78
C ALA A 311 -15.73 4.12 -22.63
N HIS A 312 -16.06 3.50 -21.50
CA HIS A 312 -17.34 2.86 -21.24
C HIS A 312 -17.95 3.29 -19.89
N PRO A 313 -18.37 4.57 -19.74
CA PRO A 313 -18.86 5.11 -18.46
C PRO A 313 -20.22 4.54 -18.00
N MET A 314 -20.85 3.70 -18.82
CA MET A 314 -22.07 2.95 -18.51
C MET A 314 -21.81 1.44 -18.36
N GLY A 315 -20.54 1.01 -18.39
CA GLY A 315 -20.15 -0.39 -18.25
C GLY A 315 -20.38 -0.90 -16.83
N ARG A 316 -20.68 -2.19 -16.70
CA ARG A 316 -20.75 -2.93 -15.44
C ARG A 316 -19.95 -4.22 -15.62
N TRP A 317 -19.09 -4.52 -14.66
CA TRP A 317 -18.11 -5.62 -14.71
C TRP A 317 -18.27 -6.52 -13.49
#